data_AF-A0A392MN46-F1
#
_entry.id   AF-A0A392MN46-F1
#
_cell.length_a   1.000
_cell.length_b   1.000
_cell.length_c   1.000
_cell.angle_alpha   90.00
_cell.angle_beta   90.00
_cell.angle_gamma   90.00
#
_symmetry.space_group_name_H-M   'P 1'
#
loop_
_entity.id
_entity.type
_entity.pdbx_description
1 polymer ?
#
loop_
_entity_poly.entity_id
_entity_poly.type
_entity_poly.pdbx_seq_one_letter_code
_entity_poly.pdbx_strand_id
1 'polypeptide(L)'
;MTFDFVTNGYIHHLSSINSKGGHFKTFGCENITFKKIRISAPGDSPNTDGIKIANSNGIAIDRVNIGTGDDCIAIISGSKNVLISDVFCGPGHGISVGSLGHNDGEENVENIKVKNCTLSDTTNGLRIKSWARPLSKPLKASNFVYEDIMMNNVYNPIIIDQEYCPSHTCSNKDPSNVEISNVSFKNIHGSSNTQVALSLKCSAKYPCKNIIVDTIDLWQNRGVGRLSNLCSNVNGASYGKQNPPSCL
;
A
#
# COMPACT_ATOMS: atom_id res chain seq x y z
N MET A 1 -3.35 -6.17 19.43
CA MET A 1 -2.05 -6.57 20.01
C MET A 1 -1.01 -5.60 19.52
N THR A 2 -0.13 -5.15 20.42
CA THR A 2 0.94 -4.19 20.11
C THR A 2 2.27 -4.82 20.47
N PHE A 3 3.27 -4.66 19.60
CA PHE A 3 4.64 -5.10 19.78
C PHE A 3 5.52 -3.86 19.69
N ASP A 4 6.06 -3.44 20.82
CA ASP A 4 6.91 -2.25 20.91
C ASP A 4 8.33 -2.70 21.25
N PHE A 5 9.30 -2.26 20.44
CA PHE A 5 10.73 -2.49 20.64
C PHE A 5 11.12 -3.97 20.76
N VAL A 6 10.39 -4.84 20.06
CA VAL A 6 10.67 -6.28 20.03
C VAL A 6 11.75 -6.56 18.98
N THR A 7 12.78 -7.30 19.40
CA THR A 7 13.85 -7.77 18.52
C THR A 7 13.79 -9.30 18.39
N ASN A 8 14.01 -9.83 17.19
CA ASN A 8 14.06 -11.28 16.89
C ASN A 8 12.75 -12.01 17.28
N GLY A 9 11.61 -11.45 16.91
CA GLY A 9 10.29 -12.01 17.21
C GLY A 9 9.77 -12.99 16.16
N TYR A 10 9.10 -14.06 16.60
CA TYR A 10 8.38 -14.98 15.71
C TYR A 10 6.94 -15.17 16.17
N ILE A 11 6.00 -14.51 15.49
CA ILE A 11 4.57 -14.57 15.79
C ILE A 11 3.91 -15.48 14.77
N HIS A 12 3.33 -16.60 15.21
CA HIS A 12 2.79 -17.57 14.28
C HIS A 12 1.56 -18.34 14.79
N HIS A 13 0.74 -18.82 13.84
CA HIS A 13 -0.43 -19.67 14.13
C HIS A 13 -1.43 -19.04 15.10
N LEU A 14 -1.62 -17.72 15.01
CA LEU A 14 -2.59 -16.97 15.81
C LEU A 14 -3.80 -16.58 14.97
N SER A 15 -4.94 -16.46 15.65
CA SER A 15 -6.16 -15.85 15.10
C SER A 15 -6.53 -14.61 15.91
N SER A 16 -6.79 -13.49 15.24
CA SER A 16 -7.31 -12.27 15.87
C SER A 16 -8.65 -11.89 15.25
N ILE A 17 -9.69 -11.78 16.08
CA ILE A 17 -11.08 -11.65 15.63
C ILE A 17 -11.72 -10.42 16.27
N ASN A 18 -12.40 -9.60 15.48
CA ASN A 18 -13.23 -8.46 15.91
C ASN A 18 -12.51 -7.51 16.86
N SER A 19 -11.30 -7.08 16.50
CA SER A 19 -10.59 -6.06 17.27
C SER A 19 -11.35 -4.73 17.22
N LYS A 20 -11.39 -3.99 18.33
CA LYS A 20 -12.03 -2.65 18.40
C LYS A 20 -11.27 -1.56 17.61
N GLY A 21 -10.09 -1.89 17.09
CA GLY A 21 -9.25 -1.07 16.23
C GLY A 21 -8.21 -1.98 15.57
N GLY A 22 -7.04 -1.47 15.18
CA GLY A 22 -6.00 -2.31 14.55
C GLY A 22 -5.64 -3.60 15.31
N HIS A 23 -5.50 -4.72 14.59
CA HIS A 23 -5.29 -6.06 15.15
C HIS A 23 -3.85 -6.29 15.63
N PHE A 24 -2.86 -6.02 14.79
CA PHE A 24 -1.43 -6.15 15.12
C PHE A 24 -0.73 -4.82 14.79
N LYS A 25 0.03 -4.28 15.74
CA LYS A 25 0.81 -3.05 15.57
C LYS A 25 2.25 -3.32 15.97
N THR A 26 3.22 -2.91 15.15
CA THR A 26 4.64 -2.92 15.49
C THR A 26 5.17 -1.49 15.53
N PHE A 27 5.96 -1.19 16.56
CA PHE A 27 6.69 0.07 16.68
C PHE A 27 8.11 -0.21 17.16
N GLY A 28 9.13 0.38 16.53
CA GLY A 28 10.51 0.24 17.00
C GLY A 28 11.06 -1.19 16.91
N CYS A 29 10.45 -2.06 16.10
CA CYS A 29 10.77 -3.48 16.10
C CYS A 29 11.89 -3.84 15.12
N GLU A 30 12.64 -4.90 15.44
CA GLU A 30 13.72 -5.41 14.60
C GLU A 30 13.59 -6.92 14.38
N ASN A 31 13.71 -7.38 13.13
CA ASN A 31 13.73 -8.81 12.78
C ASN A 31 12.50 -9.57 13.33
N ILE A 32 11.30 -9.13 12.97
CA ILE A 32 10.06 -9.82 13.34
C ILE A 32 9.45 -10.54 12.15
N THR A 33 9.02 -11.78 12.36
CA THR A 33 8.25 -12.54 11.38
C THR A 33 6.84 -12.84 11.88
N PHE A 34 5.83 -12.46 11.10
CA PHE A 34 4.43 -12.87 11.22
C PHE A 34 4.16 -13.99 10.22
N LYS A 35 3.74 -15.17 10.69
CA LYS A 35 3.56 -16.33 9.81
C LYS A 35 2.34 -17.18 10.12
N LYS A 36 1.56 -17.56 9.10
CA LYS A 36 0.35 -18.38 9.27
C LYS A 36 -0.63 -17.78 10.28
N ILE A 37 -0.89 -16.48 10.15
CA ILE A 37 -1.84 -15.74 10.99
C ILE A 37 -3.16 -15.59 10.25
N ARG A 38 -4.26 -15.59 11.00
CA ARG A 38 -5.60 -15.25 10.51
C ARG A 38 -6.12 -14.01 11.23
N ILE A 39 -6.58 -13.02 10.47
CA ILE A 39 -7.17 -11.78 10.98
C ILE A 39 -8.56 -11.63 10.38
N SER A 40 -9.56 -11.36 11.21
CA SER A 40 -10.93 -11.12 10.74
C SER A 40 -11.65 -10.05 11.56
N ALA A 41 -12.21 -9.07 10.87
CA ALA A 41 -13.22 -8.13 11.36
C ALA A 41 -14.23 -7.83 10.24
N PRO A 42 -15.44 -7.32 10.55
CA PRO A 42 -16.40 -6.90 9.53
C PRO A 42 -15.80 -5.86 8.56
N GLY A 43 -16.14 -5.95 7.28
CA GLY A 43 -15.60 -5.07 6.24
C GLY A 43 -16.04 -3.60 6.35
N ASP A 44 -17.07 -3.33 7.14
CA ASP A 44 -17.58 -2.00 7.49
C ASP A 44 -17.06 -1.51 8.85
N SER A 45 -16.16 -2.25 9.50
CA SER A 45 -15.61 -1.90 10.81
C SER A 45 -14.44 -0.90 10.69
N PRO A 46 -14.63 0.37 11.07
CA PRO A 46 -13.65 1.42 10.81
C PRO A 46 -12.35 1.18 11.60
N ASN A 47 -11.20 1.48 10.98
CA ASN A 47 -9.88 1.51 11.62
C ASN A 47 -9.44 0.18 12.25
N THR A 48 -9.91 -0.93 11.67
CA THR A 48 -9.54 -2.30 12.06
C THR A 48 -8.34 -2.81 11.26
N ASP A 49 -7.30 -1.99 11.05
CA ASP A 49 -6.10 -2.37 10.29
C ASP A 49 -5.57 -3.76 10.70
N GLY A 50 -5.17 -4.58 9.73
CA GLY A 50 -4.67 -5.92 10.01
C GLY A 50 -3.30 -5.90 10.71
N ILE A 51 -2.25 -5.61 9.95
CA ILE A 51 -0.88 -5.46 10.47
C ILE A 51 -0.38 -4.06 10.15
N LYS A 52 -0.14 -3.24 11.18
CA LYS A 52 0.42 -1.89 11.07
C LYS A 52 1.89 -1.89 11.49
N ILE A 53 2.77 -1.43 10.62
CA ILE A 53 4.22 -1.41 10.81
C ILE A 53 4.70 0.03 10.88
N ALA A 54 5.32 0.42 11.99
CA ALA A 54 5.86 1.75 12.21
C ALA A 54 7.28 1.66 12.75
N ASN A 55 8.17 2.54 12.28
CA ASN A 55 9.54 2.68 12.78
C ASN A 55 10.25 1.34 13.04
N SER A 56 10.13 0.39 12.11
CA SER A 56 10.56 -0.99 12.30
C SER A 56 11.44 -1.45 11.15
N ASN A 57 12.40 -2.34 11.42
CA ASN A 57 13.37 -2.82 10.44
C ASN A 57 13.36 -4.35 10.35
N GLY A 58 13.32 -4.91 9.14
CA GLY A 58 13.39 -6.37 8.95
C GLY A 58 12.10 -7.06 9.38
N ILE A 59 10.97 -6.63 8.82
CA ILE A 59 9.66 -7.24 9.10
C ILE A 59 9.27 -8.18 7.96
N ALA A 60 8.97 -9.43 8.29
CA ALA A 60 8.46 -10.42 7.34
C ALA A 60 7.01 -10.79 7.66
N ILE A 61 6.12 -10.75 6.67
CA ILE A 61 4.73 -11.20 6.76
C ILE A 61 4.53 -12.28 5.72
N ASP A 62 4.27 -13.51 6.15
CA ASP A 62 4.30 -14.69 5.30
C ASP A 62 3.09 -15.61 5.53
N ARG A 63 2.37 -15.98 4.47
CA ARG A 63 1.20 -16.88 4.55
C ARG A 63 0.16 -16.38 5.55
N VAL A 64 -0.29 -15.15 5.41
CA VAL A 64 -1.28 -14.53 6.31
C VAL A 64 -2.60 -14.32 5.56
N ASN A 65 -3.71 -14.55 6.25
CA ASN A 65 -5.05 -14.24 5.75
C ASN A 65 -5.65 -13.10 6.57
N ILE A 66 -6.04 -12.01 5.91
CA ILE A 66 -6.54 -10.79 6.53
C ILE A 66 -7.85 -10.38 5.87
N GLY A 67 -8.91 -10.25 6.67
CA GLY A 67 -10.14 -9.54 6.27
C GLY A 67 -10.50 -8.53 7.36
N THR A 68 -10.62 -7.26 7.00
CA THR A 68 -10.87 -6.15 7.93
C THR A 68 -11.70 -5.05 7.26
N GLY A 69 -12.02 -3.98 8.00
CA GLY A 69 -12.66 -2.77 7.46
C GLY A 69 -11.68 -1.62 7.20
N ASP A 70 -10.37 -1.87 7.28
CA ASP A 70 -9.34 -0.87 6.93
C ASP A 70 -8.14 -1.55 6.23
N ASP A 71 -6.95 -0.94 6.21
CA ASP A 71 -5.76 -1.49 5.55
C ASP A 71 -5.47 -2.92 6.06
N CYS A 72 -5.31 -3.90 5.15
CA CYS A 72 -4.87 -5.23 5.54
C CYS A 72 -3.46 -5.15 6.13
N ILE A 73 -2.58 -4.39 5.46
CA ILE A 73 -1.25 -4.07 5.93
C ILE A 73 -0.99 -2.59 5.68
N ALA A 74 -0.59 -1.88 6.73
CA ALA A 74 -0.22 -0.47 6.68
C ALA A 74 1.26 -0.31 7.07
N ILE A 75 2.07 0.25 6.17
CA ILE A 75 3.49 0.52 6.39
C ILE A 75 3.66 2.03 6.52
N ILE A 76 4.04 2.51 7.70
CA ILE A 76 4.15 3.95 7.97
C ILE A 76 5.61 4.37 8.23
N SER A 77 5.80 5.67 8.47
CA SER A 77 7.06 6.35 8.75
C SER A 77 8.09 5.51 9.54
N GLY A 78 9.35 5.56 9.10
CA GLY A 78 10.50 4.89 9.70
C GLY A 78 10.62 3.39 9.41
N SER A 79 9.73 2.81 8.62
CA SER A 79 9.74 1.37 8.34
C SER A 79 10.70 1.02 7.19
N LYS A 80 11.59 0.04 7.41
CA LYS A 80 12.60 -0.38 6.44
C LYS A 80 12.66 -1.89 6.30
N ASN A 81 13.02 -2.37 5.10
CA ASN A 81 13.24 -3.80 4.83
C ASN A 81 12.02 -4.66 5.23
N VAL A 82 10.88 -4.40 4.59
CA VAL A 82 9.63 -5.13 4.84
C VAL A 82 9.37 -6.09 3.68
N LEU A 83 9.22 -7.38 3.99
CA LEU A 83 8.85 -8.42 3.04
C LEU A 83 7.46 -8.94 3.35
N ILE A 84 6.56 -8.84 2.37
CA ILE A 84 5.19 -9.34 2.44
C ILE A 84 5.05 -10.39 1.34
N SER A 85 4.75 -11.64 1.71
CA SER A 85 4.60 -12.73 0.77
C SER A 85 3.45 -13.67 1.11
N ASP A 86 2.81 -14.24 0.08
CA ASP A 86 1.77 -15.25 0.23
C ASP A 86 0.59 -14.76 1.08
N VAL A 87 0.20 -13.48 0.93
CA VAL A 87 -0.89 -12.87 1.71
C VAL A 87 -2.20 -12.89 0.92
N PHE A 88 -3.26 -13.33 1.59
CA PHE A 88 -4.64 -13.07 1.17
C PHE A 88 -5.17 -11.86 1.96
N CYS A 89 -5.62 -10.83 1.24
CA CYS A 89 -6.16 -9.59 1.81
C CYS A 89 -7.56 -9.34 1.25
N GLY A 90 -8.58 -9.34 2.09
CA GLY A 90 -9.94 -9.17 1.63
C GLY A 90 -11.03 -9.65 2.60
N PRO A 91 -12.06 -8.83 2.89
CA PRO A 91 -12.23 -7.42 2.50
C PRO A 91 -11.24 -6.48 3.22
N GLY A 92 -11.21 -5.20 2.84
CA GLY A 92 -10.37 -4.16 3.49
C GLY A 92 -9.91 -3.05 2.55
N HIS A 93 -8.92 -2.25 2.96
CA HIS A 93 -8.36 -1.15 2.16
C HIS A 93 -7.08 -1.51 1.38
N GLY A 94 -6.70 -2.79 1.34
CA GLY A 94 -5.55 -3.28 0.58
C GLY A 94 -4.24 -3.24 1.36
N ILE A 95 -3.14 -3.20 0.61
CA ILE A 95 -1.77 -3.08 1.15
C ILE A 95 -1.30 -1.65 0.89
N SER A 96 -1.11 -0.88 1.96
CA SER A 96 -0.85 0.55 1.91
C SER A 96 0.50 0.93 2.50
N VAL A 97 1.28 1.72 1.78
CA VAL A 97 2.34 2.56 2.34
C VAL A 97 1.75 3.94 2.66
N GLY A 98 1.87 4.35 3.92
CA GLY A 98 1.42 5.64 4.43
C GLY A 98 0.17 5.59 5.32
N SER A 99 -0.41 6.74 5.66
CA SER A 99 -0.04 8.05 5.11
C SER A 99 1.32 8.54 5.58
N LEU A 100 2.05 9.19 4.66
CA LEU A 100 3.38 9.76 4.88
C LEU A 100 3.37 11.28 4.76
N GLY A 101 4.26 11.95 5.47
CA GLY A 101 4.50 13.38 5.40
C GLY A 101 3.41 14.23 6.05
N HIS A 102 2.74 13.70 7.07
CA HIS A 102 1.79 14.49 7.86
C HIS A 102 2.52 15.50 8.74
N ASN A 103 3.59 15.04 9.39
CA ASN A 103 4.33 15.80 10.39
C ASN A 103 5.82 15.91 10.03
N ASP A 104 6.45 16.97 10.53
CA ASP A 104 7.90 17.04 10.58
C ASP A 104 8.47 15.94 11.50
N GLY A 105 9.68 15.47 11.18
CA GLY A 105 10.35 14.42 11.93
C GLY A 105 9.96 13.00 11.55
N GLU A 106 9.07 12.81 10.57
CA GLU A 106 8.89 11.50 9.95
C GLU A 106 10.18 10.99 9.30
N GLU A 107 10.40 9.68 9.39
CA GLU A 107 11.58 9.00 8.87
C GLU A 107 11.26 8.24 7.58
N ASN A 108 12.26 8.11 6.71
CA ASN A 108 12.11 7.47 5.42
C ASN A 108 11.51 6.05 5.50
N VAL A 109 10.76 5.70 4.47
CA VAL A 109 10.25 4.33 4.25
C VAL A 109 10.97 3.73 3.06
N GLU A 110 11.68 2.63 3.26
CA GLU A 110 12.63 2.12 2.25
C GLU A 110 12.58 0.58 2.16
N ASN A 111 12.79 0.05 0.96
CA ASN A 111 12.96 -1.39 0.70
C ASN A 111 11.73 -2.21 1.12
N ILE A 112 10.62 -2.01 0.41
CA ILE A 112 9.37 -2.74 0.62
C ILE A 112 9.18 -3.71 -0.53
N LYS A 113 9.03 -5.00 -0.24
CA LYS A 113 8.70 -6.01 -1.25
C LYS A 113 7.39 -6.70 -0.91
N VAL A 114 6.41 -6.61 -1.80
CA VAL A 114 5.13 -7.33 -1.75
C VAL A 114 5.12 -8.31 -2.91
N LYS A 115 5.00 -9.61 -2.64
CA LYS A 115 5.03 -10.64 -3.68
C LYS A 115 4.01 -11.76 -3.47
N ASN A 116 3.50 -12.32 -4.57
CA ASN A 116 2.60 -13.47 -4.54
C ASN A 116 1.40 -13.27 -3.60
N CYS A 117 0.67 -12.16 -3.78
CA CYS A 117 -0.46 -11.81 -2.92
C CYS A 117 -1.76 -11.79 -3.72
N THR A 118 -2.87 -12.10 -3.05
CA THR A 118 -4.22 -11.96 -3.60
C THR A 118 -4.98 -10.92 -2.81
N LEU A 119 -5.54 -9.93 -3.51
CA LEU A 119 -6.42 -8.92 -2.93
C LEU A 119 -7.83 -9.18 -3.46
N SER A 120 -8.79 -9.41 -2.56
CA SER A 120 -10.18 -9.74 -2.89
C SER A 120 -11.14 -8.79 -2.20
N ASP A 121 -12.09 -8.21 -2.94
CA ASP A 121 -13.18 -7.42 -2.37
C ASP A 121 -12.68 -6.24 -1.50
N THR A 122 -11.54 -5.66 -1.90
CA THR A 122 -10.92 -4.52 -1.22
C THR A 122 -11.27 -3.20 -1.90
N THR A 123 -11.31 -2.12 -1.14
CA THR A 123 -11.52 -0.77 -1.68
C THR A 123 -10.28 -0.25 -2.44
N ASN A 124 -9.09 -0.75 -2.12
CA ASN A 124 -7.89 -0.49 -2.88
C ASN A 124 -7.05 -1.76 -2.99
N GLY A 125 -6.24 -1.86 -4.03
CA GLY A 125 -5.25 -2.92 -4.16
C GLY A 125 -3.95 -2.51 -3.48
N LEU A 126 -3.01 -2.02 -4.29
CA LEU A 126 -1.72 -1.50 -3.85
C LEU A 126 -1.77 0.01 -3.76
N ARG A 127 -1.42 0.58 -2.63
CA ARG A 127 -1.57 2.02 -2.39
C ARG A 127 -0.35 2.66 -1.75
N ILE A 128 0.08 3.80 -2.27
CA ILE A 128 1.05 4.69 -1.63
C ILE A 128 0.35 6.03 -1.45
N LYS A 129 0.24 6.51 -0.21
CA LYS A 129 -0.49 7.74 0.14
C LYS A 129 0.39 8.71 0.92
N SER A 130 0.49 9.97 0.47
CA SER A 130 1.20 11.03 1.18
C SER A 130 0.42 12.34 1.20
N TRP A 131 0.58 13.10 2.28
CA TRP A 131 -0.10 14.39 2.45
C TRP A 131 0.45 15.45 1.48
N ALA A 132 -0.46 16.25 0.92
CA ALA A 132 -0.14 17.47 0.16
C ALA A 132 0.12 18.64 1.11
N ARG A 133 1.31 18.63 1.73
CA ARG A 133 1.75 19.61 2.72
C ARG A 133 3.27 19.82 2.65
N PRO A 134 3.75 21.04 2.96
CA PRO A 134 5.17 21.30 3.14
C PRO A 134 5.72 20.62 4.41
N LEU A 135 6.97 20.20 4.34
CA LEU A 135 7.79 19.71 5.46
C LEU A 135 9.07 20.54 5.53
N SER A 136 9.65 20.65 6.73
CA SER A 136 10.96 21.28 6.98
C SER A 136 12.09 20.62 6.18
N LYS A 137 12.00 19.30 5.95
CA LYS A 137 12.88 18.52 5.08
C LYS A 137 12.05 17.52 4.27
N PRO A 138 12.43 17.21 3.02
CA PRO A 138 11.75 16.18 2.25
C PRO A 138 11.86 14.81 2.92
N LEU A 139 10.77 14.05 2.89
CA LEU A 139 10.70 12.67 3.36
C LEU A 139 10.88 11.74 2.16
N LYS A 140 11.69 10.68 2.27
CA LYS A 140 11.89 9.74 1.15
C LYS A 140 11.06 8.47 1.33
N ALA A 141 10.45 8.03 0.24
CA ALA A 141 9.78 6.74 0.12
C ALA A 141 10.34 6.03 -1.13
N SER A 142 11.15 4.99 -0.95
CA SER A 142 11.90 4.42 -2.08
C SER A 142 12.11 2.92 -2.06
N ASN A 143 12.40 2.37 -3.25
CA ASN A 143 12.72 0.96 -3.49
C ASN A 143 11.54 0.05 -3.11
N PHE A 144 10.40 0.25 -3.77
CA PHE A 144 9.21 -0.56 -3.57
C PHE A 144 9.01 -1.51 -4.75
N VAL A 145 8.77 -2.78 -4.46
CA VAL A 145 8.52 -3.81 -5.46
C VAL A 145 7.21 -4.51 -5.13
N TYR A 146 6.26 -4.41 -6.04
CA TYR A 146 5.00 -5.15 -6.01
C TYR A 146 5.01 -6.12 -7.20
N GLU A 147 4.95 -7.41 -6.93
CA GLU A 147 5.22 -8.45 -7.93
C GLU A 147 4.25 -9.63 -7.74
N ASP A 148 3.75 -10.20 -8.83
CA ASP A 148 2.86 -11.38 -8.81
C ASP A 148 1.61 -11.16 -7.95
N ILE A 149 0.77 -10.21 -8.35
CA ILE A 149 -0.41 -9.79 -7.58
C ILE A 149 -1.69 -10.14 -8.33
N MET A 150 -2.59 -10.84 -7.65
CA MET A 150 -3.94 -11.16 -8.15
C MET A 150 -4.97 -10.21 -7.54
N MET A 151 -5.73 -9.53 -8.39
CA MET A 151 -6.81 -8.62 -8.00
C MET A 151 -8.18 -9.26 -8.29
N ASN A 152 -8.98 -9.51 -7.26
CA ASN A 152 -10.33 -10.01 -7.39
C ASN A 152 -11.32 -8.99 -6.85
N ASN A 153 -12.22 -8.49 -7.68
CA ASN A 153 -13.25 -7.53 -7.29
C ASN A 153 -12.70 -6.27 -6.56
N VAL A 154 -11.51 -5.79 -6.94
CA VAL A 154 -10.84 -4.67 -6.26
C VAL A 154 -11.33 -3.33 -6.82
N TYR A 155 -11.69 -2.40 -5.93
CA TYR A 155 -12.25 -1.09 -6.34
C TYR A 155 -11.21 -0.21 -7.03
N ASN A 156 -10.11 0.14 -6.36
CA ASN A 156 -9.02 0.92 -6.95
C ASN A 156 -7.72 0.09 -6.97
N PRO A 157 -7.34 -0.56 -8.10
CA PRO A 157 -6.29 -1.57 -8.09
C PRO A 157 -4.89 -1.06 -7.73
N ILE A 158 -4.42 0.02 -8.36
CA ILE A 158 -3.06 0.55 -8.15
C ILE A 158 -3.12 2.06 -7.96
N ILE A 159 -2.62 2.57 -6.83
CA ILE A 159 -2.67 3.98 -6.48
C ILE A 159 -1.32 4.49 -5.95
N ILE A 160 -0.86 5.60 -6.53
CA ILE A 160 -0.01 6.58 -5.83
C ILE A 160 -0.83 7.85 -5.71
N ASP A 161 -1.05 8.32 -4.48
CA ASP A 161 -1.82 9.51 -4.17
C ASP A 161 -1.00 10.43 -3.26
N GLN A 162 -0.37 11.43 -3.86
CA GLN A 162 0.34 12.49 -3.14
C GLN A 162 -0.55 13.71 -2.82
N GLU A 163 -1.86 13.59 -2.99
CA GLU A 163 -2.89 14.58 -2.66
C GLU A 163 -3.79 14.12 -1.49
N TYR A 164 -3.33 13.11 -0.74
CA TYR A 164 -4.12 12.41 0.26
C TYR A 164 -4.68 13.36 1.31
N CYS A 165 -6.02 13.40 1.38
CA CYS A 165 -6.76 14.22 2.33
C CYS A 165 -7.99 13.46 2.88
N PRO A 166 -7.85 12.74 4.01
CA PRO A 166 -8.92 11.89 4.51
C PRO A 166 -10.09 12.67 5.12
N SER A 167 -9.89 13.92 5.56
CA SER A 167 -10.92 14.74 6.20
C SER A 167 -11.62 15.71 5.25
N HIS A 168 -11.25 15.76 3.96
CA HIS A 168 -11.71 16.73 2.95
C HIS A 168 -11.54 18.22 3.33
N THR A 169 -10.87 18.52 4.44
CA THR A 169 -10.63 19.88 4.95
C THR A 169 -9.22 20.40 4.66
N CYS A 170 -8.41 19.62 3.95
CA CYS A 170 -7.06 20.00 3.59
C CYS A 170 -7.10 21.09 2.53
N SER A 171 -6.25 22.11 2.67
CA SER A 171 -6.17 23.18 1.67
C SER A 171 -5.68 22.64 0.32
N ASN A 172 -4.88 21.55 0.32
CA ASN A 172 -4.19 20.95 -0.83
C ASN A 172 -3.54 22.00 -1.75
N LYS A 173 -3.18 23.17 -1.20
CA LYS A 173 -2.59 24.28 -1.95
C LYS A 173 -1.12 24.03 -2.27
N ASP A 174 -0.45 23.26 -1.40
CA ASP A 174 0.97 22.98 -1.51
C ASP A 174 1.19 21.52 -1.96
N PRO A 175 2.06 21.26 -2.95
CA PRO A 175 2.41 19.90 -3.33
C PRO A 175 3.08 19.13 -2.19
N SER A 176 2.93 17.81 -2.18
CA SER A 176 3.59 16.95 -1.19
C SER A 176 5.11 17.09 -1.22
N ASN A 177 5.73 17.14 -0.03
CA ASN A 177 7.18 17.10 0.18
C ASN A 177 7.72 15.65 0.33
N VAL A 178 6.94 14.62 0.01
CA VAL A 178 7.41 13.23 -0.01
C VAL A 178 8.01 12.90 -1.38
N GLU A 179 9.28 12.50 -1.41
CA GLU A 179 9.98 12.06 -2.62
C GLU A 179 9.78 10.55 -2.83
N ILE A 180 8.96 10.19 -3.81
CA ILE A 180 8.72 8.78 -4.18
C ILE A 180 9.63 8.38 -5.34
N SER A 181 10.41 7.31 -5.18
CA SER A 181 11.32 6.84 -6.23
C SER A 181 11.54 5.33 -6.25
N ASN A 182 11.91 4.79 -7.42
CA ASN A 182 12.21 3.37 -7.62
C ASN A 182 11.06 2.46 -7.15
N VAL A 183 9.87 2.67 -7.72
CA VAL A 183 8.69 1.84 -7.45
C VAL A 183 8.41 0.99 -8.68
N SER A 184 8.25 -0.31 -8.50
CA SER A 184 7.89 -1.23 -9.57
C SER A 184 6.60 -1.97 -9.27
N PHE A 185 5.71 -2.00 -10.25
CA PHE A 185 4.49 -2.79 -10.28
C PHE A 185 4.66 -3.81 -11.40
N LYS A 186 4.73 -5.09 -11.05
CA LYS A 186 5.10 -6.17 -11.96
C LYS A 186 4.09 -7.31 -11.90
N ASN A 187 3.69 -7.82 -13.07
CA ASN A 187 2.90 -9.03 -13.18
C ASN A 187 1.61 -8.96 -12.32
N ILE A 188 0.78 -7.95 -12.57
CA ILE A 188 -0.46 -7.72 -11.82
C ILE A 188 -1.65 -8.03 -12.72
N HIS A 189 -2.48 -8.97 -12.29
CA HIS A 189 -3.61 -9.50 -13.06
C HIS A 189 -4.89 -9.43 -12.27
N GLY A 190 -6.03 -9.26 -12.92
CA GLY A 190 -7.32 -9.35 -12.23
C GLY A 190 -8.40 -8.38 -12.68
N SER A 191 -9.38 -8.18 -11.80
CA SER A 191 -10.52 -7.32 -12.09
C SER A 191 -10.45 -5.98 -11.36
N SER A 192 -10.87 -4.91 -12.03
CA SER A 192 -11.14 -3.59 -11.46
C SER A 192 -12.64 -3.31 -11.37
N ASN A 193 -13.07 -2.73 -10.25
CA ASN A 193 -14.42 -2.23 -10.02
C ASN A 193 -14.58 -0.72 -10.26
N THR A 194 -13.50 -0.03 -10.62
CA THR A 194 -13.55 1.35 -11.09
C THR A 194 -12.96 1.47 -12.49
N GLN A 195 -13.32 2.55 -13.18
CA GLN A 195 -12.81 2.81 -14.52
C GLN A 195 -11.29 3.08 -14.52
N VAL A 196 -10.76 3.71 -13.47
CA VAL A 196 -9.33 4.03 -13.36
C VAL A 196 -8.61 2.86 -12.68
N ALA A 197 -7.95 2.02 -13.48
CA ALA A 197 -7.27 0.82 -12.99
C ALA A 197 -5.95 1.15 -12.29
N LEU A 198 -5.21 2.14 -12.81
CA LEU A 198 -3.99 2.67 -12.22
C LEU A 198 -4.05 4.20 -12.16
N SER A 199 -3.85 4.75 -10.97
CA SER A 199 -3.84 6.19 -10.69
C SER A 199 -2.53 6.56 -10.03
N LEU A 200 -1.62 7.20 -10.77
CA LEU A 200 -0.33 7.68 -10.29
C LEU A 200 -0.33 9.21 -10.24
N LYS A 201 -0.78 9.76 -9.11
CA LYS A 201 -0.84 11.20 -8.86
C LYS A 201 0.33 11.63 -7.98
N CYS A 202 1.38 12.13 -8.62
CA CYS A 202 2.59 12.53 -7.93
C CYS A 202 2.69 14.04 -7.75
N SER A 203 3.52 14.45 -6.80
CA SER A 203 3.76 15.84 -6.43
C SER A 203 4.33 16.62 -7.60
N ALA A 204 3.75 17.78 -7.90
CA ALA A 204 4.30 18.70 -8.90
C ALA A 204 5.67 19.26 -8.50
N LYS A 205 5.96 19.34 -7.19
CA LYS A 205 7.23 19.82 -6.65
C LYS A 205 8.30 18.73 -6.63
N TYR A 206 7.90 17.50 -6.32
CA TYR A 206 8.77 16.32 -6.31
C TYR A 206 8.14 15.22 -7.17
N PRO A 207 8.23 15.32 -8.52
CA PRO A 207 7.72 14.28 -9.41
C PRO A 207 8.27 12.91 -9.05
N CYS A 208 7.43 11.88 -9.15
CA CYS A 208 7.88 10.50 -8.93
C CYS A 208 8.96 10.13 -9.94
N LYS A 209 9.97 9.39 -9.49
CA LYS A 209 11.13 9.00 -10.32
C LYS A 209 11.27 7.49 -10.42
N ASN A 210 11.64 7.00 -11.60
CA ASN A 210 11.89 5.58 -11.85
C ASN A 210 10.70 4.69 -11.46
N ILE A 211 9.50 5.08 -11.90
CA ILE A 211 8.31 4.24 -11.76
C ILE A 211 8.29 3.23 -12.91
N ILE A 212 8.21 1.95 -12.59
CA ILE A 212 8.19 0.88 -13.58
C ILE A 212 6.85 0.17 -13.50
N VAL A 213 6.17 0.09 -14.64
CA VAL A 213 4.91 -0.65 -14.78
C VAL A 213 5.15 -1.75 -15.81
N ASP A 214 5.25 -2.99 -15.36
CA ASP A 214 5.61 -4.13 -16.21
C ASP A 214 4.54 -5.20 -16.13
N THR A 215 3.91 -5.51 -17.26
CA THR A 215 2.93 -6.59 -17.36
C THR A 215 1.75 -6.40 -16.40
N ILE A 216 0.86 -5.46 -16.75
CA ILE A 216 -0.42 -5.22 -16.07
C ILE A 216 -1.55 -5.72 -16.97
N ASP A 217 -2.40 -6.60 -16.45
CA ASP A 217 -3.56 -7.13 -17.17
C ASP A 217 -4.80 -7.12 -16.28
N LEU A 218 -5.46 -5.97 -16.25
CA LEU A 218 -6.69 -5.74 -15.52
C LEU A 218 -7.88 -5.72 -16.48
N TRP A 219 -8.96 -6.41 -16.11
CA TRP A 219 -10.24 -6.37 -16.81
C TRP A 219 -11.32 -5.73 -15.96
N GLN A 220 -12.32 -5.18 -16.62
CA GLN A 220 -13.43 -4.53 -15.94
C GLN A 220 -14.46 -5.56 -15.46
N ASN A 221 -15.05 -5.34 -14.30
CA ASN A 221 -16.26 -6.04 -13.90
C ASN A 221 -17.49 -5.50 -14.64
N ARG A 222 -18.60 -6.25 -14.62
CA ARG A 222 -19.84 -5.85 -15.30
C ARG A 222 -20.31 -4.49 -14.78
N GLY A 223 -20.67 -3.60 -15.71
CA GLY A 223 -21.14 -2.25 -15.40
C GLY A 223 -20.03 -1.22 -15.21
N VAL A 224 -18.77 -1.65 -15.12
CA VAL A 224 -17.61 -0.74 -15.16
C VAL A 224 -17.33 -0.38 -16.61
N GLY A 225 -17.21 0.92 -16.89
CA GLY A 225 -16.84 1.43 -18.21
C GLY A 225 -15.43 0.98 -18.62
N ARG A 226 -15.04 1.30 -19.87
CA ARG A 226 -13.71 0.95 -20.39
C ARG A 226 -12.60 1.44 -19.46
N LEU A 227 -11.75 0.51 -19.01
CA LEU A 227 -10.64 0.83 -18.13
C LEU A 227 -9.66 1.85 -18.75
N SER A 228 -9.13 2.71 -17.88
CA SER A 228 -8.13 3.72 -18.20
C SER A 228 -7.09 3.82 -17.08
N ASN A 229 -5.98 4.50 -17.39
CA ASN A 229 -4.95 4.84 -16.43
C ASN A 229 -4.82 6.37 -16.34
N LEU A 230 -4.46 6.89 -15.17
CA LEU A 230 -4.26 8.31 -14.89
C LEU A 230 -2.86 8.51 -14.31
N CYS A 231 -2.06 9.37 -14.94
CA CYS A 231 -0.72 9.73 -14.46
C CYS A 231 -0.56 11.25 -14.40
N SER A 232 0.05 11.76 -13.34
CA SER A 232 0.47 13.16 -13.23
C SER A 232 1.82 13.27 -12.49
N ASN A 233 2.75 14.05 -13.05
CA ASN A 233 4.09 14.27 -12.50
C ASN A 233 4.87 12.96 -12.24
N VAL A 234 4.79 12.01 -13.16
CA VAL A 234 5.45 10.70 -13.03
C VAL A 234 6.50 10.55 -14.13
N ASN A 235 7.72 10.20 -13.73
CA ASN A 235 8.76 9.79 -14.65
C ASN A 235 9.02 8.29 -14.49
N GLY A 236 8.88 7.54 -15.56
CA GLY A 236 8.90 6.09 -15.52
C GLY A 236 8.94 5.46 -16.91
N ALA A 237 8.78 4.15 -16.93
CA ALA A 237 8.68 3.38 -18.17
C ALA A 237 7.71 2.22 -17.98
N SER A 238 7.09 1.81 -19.09
CA SER A 238 6.21 0.66 -19.13
C SER A 238 6.76 -0.45 -20.03
N TYR A 239 6.53 -1.70 -19.64
CA TYR A 239 7.03 -2.89 -20.34
C TYR A 239 5.97 -4.00 -20.39
N GLY A 240 6.15 -4.95 -21.31
CA GLY A 240 5.26 -6.11 -21.40
C GLY A 240 3.82 -5.73 -21.77
N LYS A 241 2.87 -6.60 -21.39
CA LYS A 241 1.44 -6.38 -21.66
C LYS A 241 0.91 -5.25 -20.79
N GLN A 242 0.16 -4.32 -21.38
CA GLN A 242 -0.49 -3.21 -20.66
C GLN A 242 -1.97 -3.16 -21.01
N ASN A 243 -2.80 -3.66 -20.09
CA ASN A 243 -4.24 -3.61 -20.17
C ASN A 243 -4.80 -3.11 -18.84
N PRO A 244 -5.39 -1.89 -18.79
CA PRO A 244 -5.47 -0.90 -19.88
C PRO A 244 -4.09 -0.34 -20.29
N PRO A 245 -3.99 0.35 -21.45
CA PRO A 245 -2.72 0.95 -21.93
C PRO A 245 -2.05 1.84 -20.89
N SER A 246 -0.72 1.76 -20.78
CA SER A 246 0.08 2.56 -19.85
C SER A 246 -0.11 4.07 -20.06
N CYS A 247 -0.02 4.84 -18.96
CA CYS A 247 0.12 6.30 -18.98
C CYS A 247 1.55 6.79 -18.68
N LEU A 248 2.51 5.86 -18.58
CA LEU A 248 3.96 6.07 -18.56
C LEU A 248 4.58 5.77 -19.92
#